data_AF-A0A061SFS5-F1
#
_entry.id   AF-A0A061SFS5-F1
#
_cell.length_a   1.000
_cell.length_b   1.000
_cell.length_c   1.000
_cell.angle_alpha   90.00
_cell.angle_beta   90.00
_cell.angle_gamma   90.00
#
_symmetry.space_group_name_H-M   'P 1'
#
loop_
_entity.id
_entity.type
_entity.pdbx_description
1 polymer ?
#
loop_
_entity_poly.entity_id
_entity_poly.type
_entity_poly.pdbx_seq_one_letter_code
_entity_poly.pdbx_strand_id
1 'polypeptide(L)'
;MAEVVIMGGAMGLGNTGPVMEFNIQTDPEAAAIVFDAGWPLVMVPIEVTHTALVTPDVLERIHRKDSPFCTLVCRLLTFFRDTYREVFHFDHPPLHDPCVVAYCIAPNIFEVKKMRVDIETSSQLSAGQTVCDVWGQSGRPPNASVAVRMDVAEFWDMMVAAIHAADEASSLNAPTAG
;
A
#
# COMPACT_ATOMS: atom_id res chain seq x y z
N MET A 1 -0.39 -21.23 9.42
CA MET A 1 1.00 -20.89 9.02
C MET A 1 1.09 -19.38 9.02
N ALA A 2 2.24 -18.83 9.43
CA ALA A 2 2.49 -17.40 9.28
C ALA A 2 2.80 -17.08 7.80
N GLU A 3 2.38 -15.90 7.34
CA GLU A 3 2.55 -15.39 5.98
C GLU A 3 3.26 -14.04 6.05
N VAL A 4 4.10 -13.75 5.05
CA VAL A 4 4.74 -12.44 4.87
C VAL A 4 3.87 -11.63 3.93
N VAL A 5 3.42 -10.44 4.36
CA VAL A 5 2.62 -9.52 3.55
C VAL A 5 3.37 -8.21 3.42
N ILE A 6 3.66 -7.79 2.20
CA ILE A 6 4.45 -6.58 1.92
C ILE A 6 3.66 -5.56 1.11
N MET A 7 3.91 -4.28 1.40
CA MET A 7 3.60 -3.18 0.50
C MET A 7 4.85 -2.94 -0.32
N GLY A 8 4.73 -3.07 -1.63
CA GLY A 8 5.83 -2.80 -2.52
C GLY A 8 5.66 -3.44 -3.87
N GLY A 9 6.47 -2.97 -4.81
CA GLY A 9 6.46 -3.45 -6.18
C GLY A 9 5.35 -2.83 -7.04
N ALA A 10 5.52 -3.03 -8.33
CA ALA A 10 4.61 -2.67 -9.39
C ALA A 10 4.49 -3.83 -10.39
N MET A 11 3.29 -4.14 -10.85
CA MET A 11 3.12 -5.07 -11.97
C MET A 11 3.49 -4.42 -13.32
N GLY A 12 3.53 -3.09 -13.38
CA GLY A 12 3.88 -2.31 -14.56
C GLY A 12 4.63 -1.02 -14.24
N LEU A 13 3.89 0.06 -13.99
CA LEU A 13 4.46 1.40 -13.82
C LEU A 13 4.95 1.62 -12.40
N GLY A 14 6.16 2.14 -12.26
CA GLY A 14 6.76 2.53 -10.98
C GLY A 14 6.29 3.89 -10.46
N ASN A 15 6.69 4.23 -9.23
CA ASN A 15 6.52 5.57 -8.64
C ASN A 15 7.84 6.30 -8.38
N THR A 16 8.98 5.60 -8.39
CA THR A 16 10.31 6.23 -8.19
C THR A 16 11.11 6.28 -9.49
N GLY A 17 10.87 5.31 -10.38
CA GLY A 17 11.32 5.33 -11.77
C GLY A 17 10.23 4.81 -12.70
N PRO A 18 10.53 4.63 -14.00
CA PRO A 18 9.53 4.19 -14.99
C PRO A 18 8.85 2.87 -14.63
N VAL A 19 9.59 1.95 -14.00
CA VAL A 19 9.12 0.59 -13.67
C VAL A 19 9.40 0.17 -12.23
N MET A 20 9.97 1.07 -11.41
CA MET A 20 10.39 0.74 -10.04
C MET A 20 9.52 1.45 -9.01
N GLU A 21 9.09 0.65 -8.04
CA GLU A 21 8.43 1.13 -6.82
C GLU A 21 9.49 1.40 -5.74
N PHE A 22 9.26 2.44 -4.93
CA PHE A 22 10.20 2.95 -3.93
C PHE A 22 10.79 1.89 -2.99
N ASN A 23 9.97 1.06 -2.34
CA ASN A 23 10.44 0.08 -1.36
C ASN A 23 11.33 -0.98 -2.03
N ILE A 24 10.95 -1.47 -3.21
CA ILE A 24 11.76 -2.44 -3.95
C ILE A 24 13.04 -1.80 -4.51
N GLN A 25 12.97 -0.56 -5.01
CA GLN A 25 14.12 0.14 -5.56
C GLN A 25 15.17 0.50 -4.50
N THR A 26 14.74 0.74 -3.27
CA THR A 26 15.63 1.13 -2.18
C THR A 26 16.65 0.02 -1.85
N ASP A 27 16.23 -1.24 -1.95
CA ASP A 27 17.11 -2.41 -1.76
C ASP A 27 16.63 -3.60 -2.63
N PRO A 28 16.97 -3.60 -3.93
CA PRO A 28 16.56 -4.66 -4.85
C PRO A 28 17.11 -6.03 -4.47
N GLU A 29 18.32 -6.09 -3.92
CA GLU A 29 18.95 -7.33 -3.47
C GLU A 29 18.21 -7.95 -2.28
N ALA A 30 17.83 -7.16 -1.28
CA ALA A 30 17.02 -7.65 -0.17
C ALA A 30 15.64 -8.11 -0.65
N ALA A 31 15.01 -7.36 -1.56
CA ALA A 31 13.75 -7.78 -2.16
C ALA A 31 13.89 -9.12 -2.91
N ALA A 32 14.95 -9.31 -3.70
CA ALA A 32 15.19 -10.57 -4.40
C ALA A 32 15.28 -11.75 -3.42
N ILE A 33 15.98 -11.58 -2.29
CA ILE A 33 16.07 -12.59 -1.24
C ILE A 33 14.69 -12.90 -0.65
N VAL A 34 13.87 -11.88 -0.38
CA VAL A 34 12.52 -12.04 0.18
C VAL A 34 11.60 -12.82 -0.78
N PHE A 35 11.64 -12.53 -2.07
CA PHE A 35 10.80 -13.20 -3.08
C PHE A 35 11.24 -14.64 -3.37
N ASP A 36 12.52 -14.97 -3.17
CA ASP A 36 13.05 -16.33 -3.39
C ASP A 36 13.16 -17.18 -2.11
N ALA A 37 12.80 -16.64 -0.94
CA ALA A 37 12.92 -17.33 0.35
C ALA A 37 12.02 -18.57 0.53
N GLY A 38 11.04 -18.78 -0.35
CA GLY A 38 10.18 -19.98 -0.35
C GLY A 38 9.10 -20.01 0.74
N TRP A 39 8.89 -18.91 1.48
CA TRP A 39 7.77 -18.74 2.40
C TRP A 39 6.48 -18.32 1.68
N PRO A 40 5.30 -18.43 2.32
CA PRO A 40 4.09 -17.78 1.83
C PRO A 40 4.29 -16.26 1.80
N LEU A 41 4.15 -15.66 0.61
CA LEU A 41 4.35 -14.24 0.37
C LEU A 41 3.13 -13.64 -0.32
N VAL A 42 2.66 -12.51 0.19
CA VAL A 42 1.67 -11.64 -0.45
C VAL A 42 2.31 -10.31 -0.79
N MET A 43 2.17 -9.90 -2.05
CA MET A 43 2.59 -8.58 -2.52
C MET A 43 1.35 -7.70 -2.74
N VAL A 44 1.31 -6.53 -2.09
CA VAL A 44 0.32 -5.48 -2.34
C VAL A 44 1.00 -4.36 -3.13
N PRO A 45 0.87 -4.34 -4.48
CA PRO A 45 1.63 -3.44 -5.33
C PRO A 45 0.98 -2.07 -5.47
N ILE A 46 1.72 -1.13 -6.08
CA ILE A 46 1.23 0.24 -6.25
C ILE A 46 -0.02 0.37 -7.12
N GLU A 47 -0.25 -0.53 -8.06
CA GLU A 47 -1.51 -0.53 -8.84
C GLU A 47 -2.75 -0.70 -7.95
N VAL A 48 -2.64 -1.48 -6.87
CA VAL A 48 -3.74 -1.65 -5.91
C VAL A 48 -3.79 -0.48 -4.96
N THR A 49 -2.66 -0.08 -4.39
CA THR A 49 -2.64 1.00 -3.39
C THR A 49 -2.96 2.38 -3.97
N HIS A 50 -2.72 2.61 -5.27
CA HIS A 50 -3.15 3.83 -5.98
C HIS A 50 -4.68 3.97 -6.07
N THR A 51 -5.45 2.93 -5.71
CA THR A 51 -6.91 3.02 -5.61
C THR A 51 -7.38 3.52 -4.23
N ALA A 52 -6.52 3.47 -3.21
CA ALA A 52 -6.82 3.88 -1.83
C ALA A 52 -6.68 5.39 -1.63
N LEU A 53 -7.46 6.17 -2.38
CA LEU A 53 -7.33 7.63 -2.45
C LEU A 53 -7.94 8.33 -1.23
N VAL A 54 -7.21 9.29 -0.65
CA VAL A 54 -7.69 10.16 0.44
C VAL A 54 -8.56 11.29 -0.14
N THR A 55 -9.81 10.96 -0.48
CA THR A 55 -10.78 11.89 -1.07
C THR A 55 -11.36 12.87 -0.03
N PRO A 56 -12.01 13.96 -0.46
CA PRO A 56 -12.76 14.84 0.45
C PRO A 56 -13.80 14.10 1.29
N ASP A 57 -14.54 13.15 0.70
CA ASP A 57 -15.55 12.35 1.39
C ASP A 57 -14.93 11.49 2.50
N VAL A 58 -13.74 10.92 2.26
CA VAL A 58 -12.98 10.18 3.27
C VAL A 58 -12.58 11.09 4.43
N LEU A 59 -12.10 12.29 4.13
CA LEU A 59 -11.71 13.26 5.16
C LEU A 59 -12.91 13.72 5.99
N GLU A 60 -14.06 13.95 5.35
CA GLU A 60 -15.31 14.30 6.04
C GLU A 60 -15.77 13.16 6.98
N ARG A 61 -15.66 11.91 6.53
CA ARG A 61 -15.97 10.73 7.36
C ARG A 61 -15.09 10.65 8.61
N ILE A 62 -13.81 11.01 8.51
CA ILE A 62 -12.86 11.04 9.65
C ILE A 62 -13.17 12.23 10.57
N HIS A 63 -13.50 13.39 10.00
CA HIS A 63 -13.70 14.64 10.74
C HIS A 63 -15.09 14.77 11.38
N ARG A 64 -15.90 13.70 11.36
CA ARG A 64 -17.25 13.69 11.95
C ARG A 64 -17.28 14.09 13.44
N LYS A 65 -16.13 13.96 14.13
CA LYS A 65 -15.86 14.55 15.44
C LYS A 65 -14.69 15.55 15.30
N ASP A 66 -14.90 16.79 15.71
CA ASP A 66 -13.84 17.79 15.76
C ASP A 66 -12.92 17.52 16.96
N SER A 67 -11.86 16.75 16.73
CA SER A 67 -10.88 16.37 17.76
C SER A 67 -9.45 16.70 17.31
N PRO A 68 -8.54 17.01 18.26
CA PRO A 68 -7.13 17.18 17.96
C PRO A 68 -6.51 15.96 17.26
N PHE A 69 -6.90 14.75 17.65
CA PHE A 69 -6.42 13.52 17.03
C PHE A 69 -6.87 13.38 15.57
N CYS A 70 -8.18 13.49 15.28
CA CYS A 70 -8.69 13.40 13.92
C CYS A 70 -8.12 14.51 13.02
N THR A 71 -7.93 15.72 13.56
CA THR A 71 -7.28 16.82 12.85
C THR A 71 -5.84 16.47 12.47
N LEU A 72 -5.06 15.89 13.39
CA LEU A 72 -3.70 15.44 13.10
C LEU A 72 -3.70 14.34 12.03
N VAL A 73 -4.58 13.35 12.13
CA VAL A 73 -4.70 12.25 11.16
C VAL A 73 -5.01 12.81 9.77
N CYS A 74 -5.99 13.70 9.62
CA CYS A 74 -6.30 14.34 8.35
C CYS A 74 -5.11 15.12 7.77
N ARG A 75 -4.32 15.80 8.61
CA ARG A 75 -3.09 16.49 8.18
C ARG A 75 -2.02 15.51 7.69
N LEU A 76 -1.84 14.38 8.35
CA LEU A 76 -0.89 13.35 7.93
C LEU A 76 -1.31 12.71 6.60
N LEU A 77 -2.59 12.36 6.46
CA LEU A 77 -3.12 11.76 5.23
C LEU A 77 -3.07 12.71 4.02
N THR A 78 -3.11 14.01 4.26
CA THR A 78 -3.06 15.03 3.19
C THR A 78 -1.68 15.63 2.96
N PHE A 79 -0.67 15.25 3.76
CA PHE A 79 0.66 15.87 3.73
C PHE A 79 1.33 15.81 2.36
N PHE A 80 1.23 14.68 1.66
CA PHE A 80 1.84 14.48 0.34
C PHE A 80 0.95 14.87 -0.85
N ARG A 81 -0.21 15.50 -0.61
CA ARG A 81 -1.18 15.82 -1.66
C ARG A 81 -0.57 16.63 -2.81
N ASP A 82 0.21 17.68 -2.51
CA ASP A 82 0.79 18.54 -3.54
C ASP A 82 1.84 17.78 -4.37
N THR A 83 2.70 16.97 -3.74
CA THR A 83 3.66 16.10 -4.45
C THR A 83 2.95 15.13 -5.39
N TYR A 84 1.87 14.49 -4.93
CA TYR A 84 1.11 13.56 -5.76
C TYR A 84 0.43 14.22 -6.95
N ARG A 85 -0.11 15.43 -6.76
CA ARG A 85 -0.73 16.21 -7.84
C ARG A 85 0.30 16.65 -8.88
N GLU A 86 1.46 17.12 -8.44
CA GLU A 86 2.50 17.66 -9.33
C GLU A 86 3.23 16.58 -10.14
N VAL A 87 3.56 15.44 -9.50
CA VAL A 87 4.41 14.41 -10.11
C VAL A 87 3.59 13.34 -10.83
N PHE A 88 2.47 12.91 -10.22
CA PHE A 88 1.70 11.75 -10.69
C PHE A 88 0.31 12.11 -11.21
N HIS A 89 -0.07 13.40 -11.16
CA HIS A 89 -1.36 13.92 -11.60
C HIS A 89 -2.56 13.23 -10.93
N PHE A 90 -2.38 12.79 -9.69
CA PHE A 90 -3.49 12.33 -8.87
C PHE A 90 -4.18 13.52 -8.19
N ASP A 91 -5.51 13.56 -8.26
CA ASP A 91 -6.30 14.57 -7.57
C ASP A 91 -6.18 14.46 -6.03
N HIS A 92 -5.92 13.24 -5.55
CA HIS A 92 -5.86 12.89 -4.13
C HIS A 92 -4.68 11.94 -3.86
N PRO A 93 -3.98 12.09 -2.72
CA PRO A 93 -2.86 11.19 -2.41
C PRO A 93 -3.39 9.77 -2.11
N PRO A 94 -2.73 8.72 -2.62
CA PRO A 94 -3.02 7.34 -2.25
C PRO A 94 -2.43 6.99 -0.88
N LEU A 95 -3.02 5.98 -0.24
CA LEU A 95 -2.54 5.42 1.02
C LEU A 95 -2.01 3.99 0.80
N HIS A 96 -0.71 3.78 1.00
CA HIS A 96 -0.05 2.53 0.64
C HIS A 96 -0.05 1.49 1.74
N ASP A 97 0.79 1.70 2.76
CA ASP A 97 1.11 0.69 3.79
C ASP A 97 -0.12 0.17 4.56
N PRO A 98 -1.14 1.00 4.88
CA PRO A 98 -2.35 0.50 5.52
C PRO A 98 -3.11 -0.57 4.73
N CYS A 99 -2.91 -0.67 3.40
CA CYS A 99 -3.49 -1.74 2.59
C CYS A 99 -2.98 -3.13 3.02
N VAL A 100 -1.73 -3.23 3.49
CA VAL A 100 -1.17 -4.50 4.01
C VAL A 100 -1.86 -4.91 5.30
N VAL A 101 -2.07 -3.96 6.21
CA VAL A 101 -2.79 -4.22 7.47
C VAL A 101 -4.23 -4.63 7.18
N ALA A 102 -4.88 -3.97 6.21
CA ALA A 102 -6.21 -4.35 5.77
C ALA A 102 -6.24 -5.78 5.20
N TYR A 103 -5.24 -6.20 4.41
CA TYR A 103 -5.12 -7.57 3.93
C TYR A 103 -5.01 -8.58 5.08
N CYS A 104 -4.18 -8.28 6.07
CA CYS A 104 -4.01 -9.15 7.25
C CYS A 104 -5.31 -9.32 8.07
N ILE A 105 -6.15 -8.28 8.11
CA ILE A 105 -7.42 -8.30 8.85
C ILE A 105 -8.54 -8.96 8.04
N ALA A 106 -8.66 -8.59 6.77
CA ALA A 106 -9.79 -8.97 5.92
C ALA A 106 -9.29 -9.33 4.51
N PRO A 107 -8.59 -10.46 4.32
CA PRO A 107 -8.01 -10.83 3.02
C PRO A 107 -9.07 -11.00 1.92
N ASN A 108 -10.34 -11.23 2.29
CA ASN A 108 -11.47 -11.35 1.37
C ASN A 108 -11.83 -10.04 0.64
N ILE A 109 -11.36 -8.87 1.10
CA ILE A 109 -11.56 -7.61 0.38
C ILE A 109 -10.56 -7.47 -0.78
N PHE A 110 -9.60 -8.38 -0.90
CA PHE A 110 -8.60 -8.40 -1.96
C PHE A 110 -8.87 -9.54 -2.94
N GLU A 111 -8.67 -9.24 -4.22
CA GLU A 111 -8.48 -10.28 -5.24
C GLU A 111 -6.98 -10.50 -5.41
N VAL A 112 -6.52 -11.73 -5.23
CA VAL A 112 -5.11 -12.11 -5.37
C VAL A 112 -4.93 -13.14 -6.48
N LYS A 113 -3.81 -13.04 -7.19
CA LYS A 113 -3.37 -14.01 -8.19
C LYS A 113 -2.00 -14.54 -7.84
N LYS A 114 -1.82 -15.87 -7.90
CA LYS A 114 -0.50 -16.48 -7.74
C LYS A 114 0.33 -16.21 -8.99
N MET A 115 1.49 -15.58 -8.83
CA MET A 115 2.39 -15.25 -9.92
C MET A 115 3.82 -15.65 -9.57
N ARG A 116 4.63 -15.91 -10.61
CA ARG A 116 6.08 -15.78 -10.46
C ARG A 116 6.40 -14.29 -10.47
N VAL A 117 7.14 -13.84 -9.47
CA VAL A 117 7.66 -12.48 -9.37
C VAL A 117 9.16 -12.56 -9.12
N ASP A 118 9.93 -11.98 -10.05
CA ASP A 118 11.38 -11.87 -9.95
C ASP A 118 11.78 -10.41 -9.77
N ILE A 119 12.87 -10.15 -9.03
CA ILE A 119 13.40 -8.80 -8.84
C ILE A 119 14.59 -8.59 -9.76
N GLU A 120 14.54 -7.55 -10.60
CA GLU A 120 15.70 -7.13 -11.38
C GLU A 120 16.70 -6.39 -10.47
N THR A 121 17.96 -6.80 -10.46
CA THR A 121 19.00 -6.26 -9.55
C THR A 121 20.23 -5.71 -10.27
N SER A 122 20.37 -5.97 -11.57
CA SER A 122 21.61 -5.70 -12.31
C SER A 122 21.46 -4.66 -13.42
N SER A 123 20.23 -4.45 -13.92
CA SER A 123 19.94 -3.53 -15.01
C SER A 123 20.22 -2.06 -14.65
N GLN A 124 20.89 -1.34 -15.55
CA GLN A 124 21.08 0.11 -15.42
C GLN A 124 19.78 0.92 -15.51
N LEU A 125 18.73 0.33 -16.09
CA LEU A 125 17.46 1.03 -16.36
C LEU A 125 16.32 0.59 -15.43
N SER A 126 16.43 -0.60 -14.84
CA SER A 126 15.30 -1.27 -14.19
C SER A 126 15.65 -2.05 -12.93
N ALA A 127 16.84 -1.86 -12.35
CA ALA A 127 17.14 -2.40 -11.02
C ALA A 127 16.08 -1.90 -10.00
N GLY A 128 15.40 -2.83 -9.34
CA GLY A 128 14.23 -2.59 -8.50
C GLY A 128 12.88 -2.91 -9.15
N GLN A 129 12.85 -3.36 -10.40
CA GLN A 129 11.60 -3.79 -11.05
C GLN A 129 11.14 -5.15 -10.50
N THR A 130 9.86 -5.24 -10.14
CA THR A 130 9.15 -6.51 -9.91
C THR A 130 8.63 -7.07 -11.24
N VAL A 131 9.35 -8.04 -11.79
CA VAL A 131 9.00 -8.74 -13.04
C VAL A 131 7.92 -9.77 -12.74
N CYS A 132 6.65 -9.38 -12.94
CA CYS A 132 5.50 -10.22 -12.67
C CYS A 132 5.10 -11.04 -13.91
N ASP A 133 5.14 -12.38 -13.82
CA ASP A 133 4.68 -13.28 -14.89
C ASP A 133 3.16 -13.45 -14.84
N VAL A 134 2.44 -12.37 -15.18
CA VAL A 134 0.97 -12.29 -15.13
C VAL A 134 0.29 -13.40 -15.95
N TRP A 135 0.94 -13.83 -17.04
CA TRP A 135 0.39 -14.81 -17.99
C TRP A 135 0.96 -16.23 -17.82
N GLY A 136 1.88 -16.46 -16.87
CA GLY A 136 2.49 -17.77 -16.62
C GLY A 136 3.39 -18.27 -17.77
N GLN A 137 3.88 -17.37 -18.61
CA GLN A 137 4.61 -17.74 -19.84
C GLN A 137 6.08 -18.10 -19.57
N SER A 138 6.61 -17.78 -18.39
CA SER A 138 7.98 -18.15 -18.00
C SER A 138 8.14 -19.65 -17.75
N GLY A 139 7.04 -20.38 -17.50
CA GLY A 139 7.06 -21.78 -17.07
C GLY A 139 7.61 -22.00 -15.65
N ARG A 140 7.91 -20.93 -14.91
CA ARG A 140 8.41 -21.00 -13.53
C ARG A 140 7.26 -21.07 -12.53
N PRO A 141 7.40 -21.80 -11.43
CA PRO A 141 6.35 -21.87 -10.42
C PRO A 141 6.12 -20.51 -9.74
N PRO A 142 4.87 -20.16 -9.40
CA PRO A 142 4.57 -18.98 -8.60
C PRO A 142 5.28 -18.98 -7.25
N ASN A 143 5.77 -17.81 -6.83
CA ASN A 143 6.40 -17.59 -5.52
C ASN A 143 5.66 -16.55 -4.65
N ALA A 144 4.69 -15.82 -5.21
CA ALA A 144 3.91 -14.82 -4.48
C ALA A 144 2.42 -14.85 -4.87
N SER A 145 1.57 -14.49 -3.92
CA SER A 145 0.19 -14.08 -4.15
C SER A 145 0.17 -12.56 -4.34
N VAL A 146 -0.06 -12.09 -5.57
CA VAL A 146 -0.06 -10.67 -5.91
C VAL A 146 -1.49 -10.14 -5.86
N ALA A 147 -1.72 -9.10 -5.06
CA ALA A 147 -3.00 -8.39 -5.07
C ALA A 147 -3.19 -7.68 -6.41
N VAL A 148 -4.35 -7.88 -7.03
CA VAL A 148 -4.72 -7.27 -8.32
C VAL A 148 -5.92 -6.33 -8.20
N ARG A 149 -6.69 -6.44 -7.11
CA ARG A 149 -7.81 -5.57 -6.80
C ARG A 149 -8.04 -5.51 -5.30
N MET A 150 -8.56 -4.39 -4.82
CA MET A 150 -9.06 -4.20 -3.46
C MET A 150 -10.47 -3.62 -3.50
N ASP A 151 -11.33 -4.04 -2.57
CA ASP A 151 -12.57 -3.32 -2.27
C ASP A 151 -12.23 -2.05 -1.47
N VAL A 152 -12.20 -0.93 -2.19
CA VAL A 152 -11.81 0.37 -1.64
C VAL A 152 -12.82 0.90 -0.62
N ALA A 153 -14.11 0.55 -0.77
CA ALA A 153 -15.14 1.00 0.15
C ALA A 153 -14.97 0.31 1.51
N GLU A 154 -14.84 -1.02 1.51
CA GLU A 154 -14.58 -1.80 2.72
C GLU A 154 -13.25 -1.41 3.39
N PHE A 155 -12.21 -1.15 2.59
CA PHE A 155 -10.94 -0.61 3.11
C PHE A 155 -11.14 0.70 3.89
N TRP A 156 -11.87 1.66 3.32
CA TRP A 156 -12.11 2.94 4.00
C TRP A 156 -13.06 2.81 5.18
N ASP A 157 -14.00 1.88 5.16
CA ASP A 157 -14.87 1.57 6.30
C ASP A 157 -14.04 1.05 7.48
N MET A 158 -13.11 0.12 7.23
CA MET A 158 -12.17 -0.38 8.23
C MET A 158 -11.25 0.72 8.77
N MET A 159 -10.65 1.51 7.87
CA MET A 159 -9.74 2.60 8.26
C MET A 159 -10.43 3.65 9.12
N VAL A 160 -11.62 4.11 8.72
CA VAL A 160 -12.38 5.11 9.48
C VAL A 160 -12.81 4.55 10.83
N ALA A 161 -13.25 3.29 10.90
CA ALA A 161 -13.58 2.64 12.16
C ALA A 161 -12.37 2.56 13.10
N ALA A 162 -11.19 2.18 12.58
CA ALA A 162 -9.96 2.13 13.35
C ALA A 162 -9.52 3.51 13.85
N ILE A 163 -9.62 4.54 13.02
CA ILE A 163 -9.32 5.93 13.39
C ILE A 163 -10.25 6.40 14.51
N HIS A 164 -11.56 6.14 14.42
CA HIS A 164 -12.50 6.53 15.47
C HIS A 164 -12.26 5.77 16.79
N ALA A 165 -11.92 4.49 16.73
CA ALA A 165 -11.56 3.75 17.93
C ALA A 165 -10.27 4.31 18.58
N ALA A 166 -9.28 4.69 17.76
CA ALA A 166 -8.05 5.32 18.25
C ALA A 166 -8.29 6.73 18.81
N ASP A 167 -9.20 7.50 18.20
CA ASP A 167 -9.63 8.81 18.68
C ASP A 167 -10.19 8.74 20.11
N GLU A 168 -11.07 7.79 20.39
CA GLU A 168 -11.66 7.60 21.72
C GLU A 168 -10.64 7.25 22.80
N ALA A 169 -9.52 6.63 22.42
CA ALA A 169 -8.42 6.27 23.32
C ALA A 169 -7.26 7.28 23.34
N SER A 170 -7.32 8.35 22.51
CA SER A 170 -6.18 9.22 22.25
C SER A 170 -5.93 10.22 23.37
N SER A 171 -4.69 10.25 23.87
CA SER A 171 -4.24 11.28 24.82
C SER A 171 -4.18 12.69 24.21
N LEU A 172 -4.19 12.82 22.88
CA LEU A 172 -4.25 14.13 22.21
C LEU A 172 -5.59 14.85 22.43
N ASN A 173 -6.63 14.10 22.79
CA ASN A 173 -7.97 14.64 23.03
C ASN A 173 -8.18 15.08 24.48
N ALA A 174 -7.23 14.80 25.38
CA ALA A 174 -7.29 15.29 26.74
C ALA A 174 -7.19 16.84 26.75
N PRO A 175 -7.97 17.54 27.59
CA PRO A 175 -7.79 18.98 27.74
C PRO A 175 -6.35 19.26 28.16
N THR A 176 -5.68 20.17 27.46
CA THR A 176 -4.36 20.66 27.89
C THR A 176 -4.49 21.17 29.32
N ALA A 177 -3.75 20.57 30.26
CA ALA A 177 -3.65 21.10 31.60
C ALA A 177 -3.13 22.53 31.49
N GLY A 178 -4.01 23.50 31.78
CA GLY A 178 -3.68 24.93 31.79
C GLY A 178 -2.75 25.30 32.93
#